data_AF-A0A3G1KNG8-F1
#
_entry.id   AF-A0A3G1KNG8-F1
#
_cell.length_a   1.000
_cell.length_b   1.000
_cell.length_c   1.000
_cell.angle_alpha   90.00
_cell.angle_beta   90.00
_cell.angle_gamma   90.00
#
_symmetry.space_group_name_H-M   'P 1'
#
loop_
_entity.id
_entity.type
_entity.pdbx_description
1 polymer ?
#
loop_
_entity_poly.entity_id
_entity_poly.type
_entity_poly.pdbx_seq_one_letter_code
_entity_poly.pdbx_strand_id
1 'polypeptide(L)'
;MEKRTAIISDYAITFLFFAASVFAFIYSARMLMNNPGADSPGLFPALLTAVMIICCIGALLGIRKKSAQVSFRFSDKKRALWETLKDEFPVPMLVMTVMAVLAYVVLLPLVGYNITSFLFIFGSILYLRREKVLHSLLVTIAFMVISQVIFVYIFKVVFP
;
A
#
# COMPACT_ATOMS: atom_id res chain seq x y z
N MET A 1 -19.03 20.25 -11.18
CA MET A 1 -18.88 20.62 -9.75
C MET A 1 -18.04 19.58 -9.00
N GLU A 2 -18.25 18.29 -9.26
CA GLU A 2 -17.56 17.12 -8.68
C GLU A 2 -16.03 17.05 -8.90
N LYS A 3 -15.52 17.41 -10.09
CA LYS A 3 -14.09 17.25 -10.45
C LYS A 3 -13.09 18.06 -9.62
N ARG A 4 -13.49 19.16 -8.98
CA ARG A 4 -12.58 20.05 -8.24
C ARG A 4 -12.38 19.62 -6.79
N THR A 5 -13.47 19.22 -6.16
CA THR A 5 -13.46 18.68 -4.81
C THR A 5 -12.67 17.37 -4.76
N ALA A 6 -12.72 16.57 -5.82
CA ALA A 6 -11.82 15.46 -6.05
C ALA A 6 -10.33 15.90 -6.06
N ILE A 7 -9.93 16.88 -6.87
CA ILE A 7 -8.51 17.33 -6.92
C ILE A 7 -7.98 17.83 -5.56
N ILE A 8 -8.80 18.56 -4.79
CA ILE A 8 -8.40 19.02 -3.44
C ILE A 8 -8.29 17.84 -2.47
N SER A 9 -9.23 16.89 -2.56
CA SER A 9 -9.18 15.63 -1.81
C SER A 9 -7.91 14.85 -2.14
N ASP A 10 -7.59 14.67 -3.43
CA ASP A 10 -6.40 13.99 -3.92
C ASP A 10 -5.12 14.65 -3.37
N TYR A 11 -5.05 15.98 -3.39
CA TYR A 11 -3.93 16.71 -2.77
C TYR A 11 -3.84 16.48 -1.27
N ALA A 12 -4.96 16.57 -0.55
CA ALA A 12 -4.99 16.42 0.90
C ALA A 12 -4.59 15.00 1.31
N ILE A 13 -5.13 13.99 0.65
CA ILE A 13 -4.83 12.57 0.87
C ILE A 13 -3.37 12.29 0.53
N THR A 14 -2.91 12.71 -0.66
CA THR A 14 -1.50 12.50 -1.08
C THR A 14 -0.53 13.20 -0.14
N PHE A 15 -0.84 14.42 0.30
CA PHE A 15 -0.01 15.15 1.25
C PHE A 15 0.02 14.47 2.62
N LEU A 16 -1.11 13.97 3.10
CA LEU A 16 -1.18 13.20 4.34
C LEU A 16 -0.34 11.93 4.27
N PHE A 17 -0.43 11.16 3.18
CA PHE A 17 0.40 9.98 2.96
C PHE A 17 1.89 10.34 2.83
N PHE A 18 2.22 11.44 2.15
CA PHE A 18 3.59 11.93 2.05
C PHE A 18 4.16 12.29 3.43
N ALA A 19 3.43 13.06 4.23
CA ALA A 19 3.86 13.45 5.57
C ALA A 19 4.03 12.24 6.49
N ALA A 20 3.08 11.30 6.46
CA ALA A 20 3.17 10.04 7.21
C ALA A 20 4.38 9.20 6.76
N SER A 21 4.63 9.11 5.45
CA SER A 21 5.77 8.37 4.89
C SER A 21 7.11 9.00 5.27
N VAL A 22 7.23 10.33 5.24
CA VAL A 22 8.43 11.04 5.70
C VAL A 22 8.67 10.82 7.18
N PHE A 23 7.64 10.93 8.01
CA PHE A 23 7.75 10.67 9.44
C PHE A 23 8.22 9.23 9.72
N ALA A 24 7.59 8.25 9.08
CA ALA A 24 7.96 6.84 9.21
C ALA A 24 9.39 6.56 8.68
N PHE A 25 9.80 7.21 7.58
CA PHE A 25 11.15 7.10 7.06
C PHE A 25 12.20 7.61 8.05
N ILE A 26 11.97 8.79 8.67
CA ILE A 26 12.87 9.35 9.68
C ILE A 26 13.01 8.39 10.87
N TYR A 27 11.90 7.83 11.36
CA TYR A 27 11.93 6.90 12.47
C TYR A 27 12.68 5.60 12.13
N SER A 28 12.42 5.06 10.94
CA SER A 28 13.06 3.85 10.42
C SER A 28 14.57 4.06 10.19
N ALA A 29 14.96 5.23 9.67
CA ALA A 29 16.36 5.60 9.49
C ALA A 29 17.09 5.72 10.82
N ARG A 30 16.45 6.28 11.86
CA ARG A 30 17.03 6.31 13.22
C ARG A 30 17.26 4.92 13.79
N MET A 31 16.31 3.99 13.59
CA MET A 31 16.48 2.59 13.99
C MET A 31 17.66 1.93 13.25
N LEU A 32 17.79 2.20 11.95
CA LEU A 32 18.88 1.68 11.13
C LEU A 32 20.26 2.23 11.55
N MET A 33 20.33 3.50 11.95
CA MET A 33 21.57 4.10 12.47
C MET A 33 21.98 3.50 13.82
N ASN A 34 21.02 3.18 14.68
CA ASN A 34 21.29 2.58 15.99
C ASN A 34 21.71 1.10 15.88
N ASN A 35 21.19 0.38 14.90
CA ASN A 35 21.57 -1.01 14.61
C ASN A 35 21.85 -1.16 13.11
N PRO A 36 23.07 -0.82 12.65
CA PRO A 36 23.44 -0.90 11.25
C PRO A 36 23.62 -2.37 10.85
N GLY A 37 22.70 -2.89 10.04
CA GLY A 37 22.68 -4.28 9.58
C GLY A 37 21.57 -4.53 8.58
N ALA A 38 21.72 -5.58 7.76
CA ALA A 38 20.69 -5.99 6.81
C ALA A 38 19.46 -6.62 7.50
N ASP A 39 19.68 -7.14 8.70
CA ASP A 39 18.73 -7.67 9.67
C ASP A 39 18.16 -6.57 10.60
N SER A 40 18.52 -5.31 10.38
CA SER A 40 18.00 -4.20 11.19
C SER A 40 16.49 -4.08 11.04
N PRO A 41 15.73 -3.94 12.14
CA PRO A 41 14.29 -3.75 12.09
C PRO A 41 13.88 -2.45 11.38
N GLY A 42 14.82 -1.51 11.23
CA GLY A 42 14.61 -0.25 10.51
C GLY A 42 14.76 -0.33 8.99
N LEU A 43 15.44 -1.36 8.45
CA LEU A 43 15.80 -1.38 7.02
C LEU A 43 14.59 -1.57 6.11
N PHE A 44 13.75 -2.58 6.39
CA PHE A 44 12.57 -2.86 5.57
C PHE A 44 11.56 -1.68 5.59
N PRO A 45 11.17 -1.13 6.76
CA PRO A 45 10.32 0.05 6.81
C PRO A 45 10.94 1.28 6.12
N ALA A 46 12.26 1.48 6.20
CA ALA A 46 12.93 2.59 5.52
C ALA A 46 12.84 2.47 3.99
N LEU A 47 13.06 1.28 3.43
CA LEU A 47 12.92 1.04 1.99
C LEU A 47 11.48 1.25 1.52
N LEU A 48 10.51 0.71 2.27
CA LEU A 48 9.09 0.82 1.91
C LEU A 48 8.60 2.27 1.96
N THR A 49 9.00 3.02 2.99
CA THR A 49 8.66 4.45 3.11
C THR A 49 9.38 5.30 2.08
N ALA A 50 10.60 4.96 1.67
CA ALA A 50 11.29 5.62 0.56
C ALA A 50 10.53 5.44 -0.77
N VAL A 51 10.10 4.22 -1.09
CA VAL A 51 9.28 3.95 -2.29
C VAL A 51 7.96 4.73 -2.23
N MET A 52 7.29 4.74 -1.08
CA MET A 52 6.06 5.52 -0.87
C MET A 52 6.27 7.03 -1.09
N ILE A 53 7.37 7.59 -0.60
CA ILE A 53 7.74 8.99 -0.84
C ILE A 53 7.88 9.26 -2.36
N ILE A 54 8.58 8.39 -3.09
CA ILE A 54 8.75 8.51 -4.55
C ILE A 54 7.39 8.45 -5.25
N CYS A 55 6.53 7.50 -4.89
CA CYS A 55 5.18 7.38 -5.43
C CYS A 55 4.33 8.62 -5.14
N CYS A 56 4.39 9.16 -3.92
CA CYS A 56 3.68 10.39 -3.54
C CYS A 56 4.17 11.61 -4.33
N ILE A 57 5.48 11.73 -4.57
CA ILE A 57 6.03 12.78 -5.44
C ILE A 57 5.47 12.63 -6.86
N GLY A 58 5.48 11.42 -7.41
CA GLY A 58 4.89 11.14 -8.72
C GLY A 58 3.39 11.49 -8.79
N ALA A 59 2.64 11.14 -7.77
CA ALA A 59 1.22 11.47 -7.64
C ALA A 59 0.99 12.99 -7.59
N LEU A 60 1.75 13.72 -6.77
CA LEU A 60 1.68 15.19 -6.71
C LEU A 60 1.99 15.84 -8.07
N LEU A 61 2.98 15.35 -8.81
CA LEU A 61 3.28 15.81 -10.16
C LEU A 61 2.12 15.52 -11.14
N GLY A 62 1.47 14.36 -11.02
CA GLY A 62 0.28 13.99 -11.78
C GLY A 62 -0.91 14.92 -11.51
N ILE A 63 -1.17 15.24 -10.23
CA ILE A 63 -2.25 16.14 -9.83
C ILE A 63 -1.96 17.58 -10.30
N ARG A 64 -0.71 18.05 -10.21
CA ARG A 64 -0.30 19.37 -10.73
C ARG A 64 -0.63 19.53 -12.21
N LYS A 65 -0.34 18.52 -13.03
CA LYS A 65 -0.68 18.53 -14.47
C LYS A 65 -2.20 18.63 -14.71
N LYS A 66 -3.02 17.93 -13.92
CA LYS A 66 -4.49 17.99 -14.02
C LYS A 66 -5.08 19.31 -13.50
N SER A 67 -4.46 19.93 -12.50
CA SER A 67 -4.96 21.14 -11.85
C SER A 67 -4.79 22.41 -12.68
N ALA A 68 -3.87 22.44 -13.66
CA ALA A 68 -3.61 23.62 -14.50
C ALA A 68 -4.78 24.00 -15.43
N GLN A 69 -5.80 23.15 -15.57
CA GLN A 69 -6.90 23.32 -16.53
C GLN A 69 -8.23 23.84 -15.94
N VAL A 70 -8.30 24.25 -14.67
CA VAL A 70 -9.60 24.54 -14.02
C VAL A 70 -9.60 25.88 -13.29
N SER A 71 -10.71 26.66 -13.33
CA SER A 71 -10.92 27.98 -12.66
C SER A 71 -11.71 27.92 -11.33
N PHE A 72 -11.30 28.72 -10.33
CA PHE A 72 -11.57 28.55 -8.88
C PHE A 72 -12.84 29.22 -8.36
N ARG A 73 -13.65 28.51 -7.55
CA ARG A 73 -14.51 29.08 -6.48
C ARG A 73 -14.71 28.08 -5.34
N PHE A 74 -14.77 28.59 -4.11
CA PHE A 74 -14.74 27.87 -2.83
C PHE A 74 -16.14 27.35 -2.44
N SER A 75 -16.28 26.07 -2.09
CA SER A 75 -17.36 25.57 -1.22
C SER A 75 -17.00 24.22 -0.58
N ASP A 76 -17.47 24.04 0.66
CA ASP A 76 -17.39 22.92 1.62
C ASP A 76 -16.39 21.75 1.38
N LYS A 77 -15.20 21.90 1.98
CA LYS A 77 -14.09 20.93 1.97
C LYS A 77 -14.38 19.58 2.63
N LYS A 78 -15.29 19.51 3.62
CA LYS A 78 -15.51 18.27 4.40
C LYS A 78 -16.35 17.23 3.66
N ARG A 79 -17.39 17.66 2.95
CA ARG A 79 -18.31 16.77 2.23
C ARG A 79 -17.62 16.13 1.02
N ALA A 80 -16.78 16.91 0.37
CA ALA A 80 -15.88 16.51 -0.71
C ALA A 80 -14.94 15.35 -0.39
N LEU A 81 -14.28 15.42 0.77
CA LEU A 81 -13.35 14.38 1.24
C LEU A 81 -14.09 13.06 1.48
N TRP A 82 -15.27 13.13 2.10
CA TRP A 82 -16.06 11.95 2.42
C TRP A 82 -16.63 11.26 1.17
N GLU A 83 -17.09 12.04 0.19
CA GLU A 83 -17.59 11.51 -1.08
C GLU A 83 -16.46 10.85 -1.90
N THR A 84 -15.29 11.49 -1.98
CA THR A 84 -14.14 10.93 -2.69
C THR A 84 -13.67 9.62 -2.04
N LEU A 85 -13.56 9.58 -0.70
CA LEU A 85 -13.18 8.36 0.02
C LEU A 85 -14.17 7.22 -0.20
N LYS A 86 -15.46 7.51 -0.29
CA LYS A 86 -16.50 6.50 -0.50
C LYS A 86 -16.46 5.92 -1.91
N ASP A 87 -16.12 6.73 -2.90
CA ASP A 87 -15.98 6.29 -4.30
C ASP A 87 -14.66 5.55 -4.55
N GLU A 88 -13.56 5.99 -3.93
CA GLU A 88 -12.25 5.32 -4.05
C GLU A 88 -12.14 4.03 -3.23
N PHE A 89 -12.82 3.97 -2.08
CA PHE A 89 -12.85 2.78 -1.22
C PHE A 89 -14.28 2.25 -1.08
N PRO A 90 -14.78 1.50 -2.08
CA PRO A 90 -16.08 0.86 -1.95
C PRO A 90 -16.06 -0.06 -0.72
N VAL A 91 -17.00 0.15 0.20
CA VAL A 91 -17.13 -0.58 1.47
C VAL A 91 -16.96 -2.10 1.32
N PRO A 92 -17.50 -2.78 0.28
CA PRO A 92 -17.28 -4.21 0.07
C PRO A 92 -15.80 -4.60 -0.09
N MET A 93 -15.00 -3.77 -0.75
CA MET A 93 -13.57 -4.02 -0.92
C MET A 93 -12.83 -3.88 0.41
N LEU A 94 -13.17 -2.87 1.21
CA LEU A 94 -12.58 -2.67 2.53
C LEU A 94 -12.90 -3.84 3.46
N VAL A 95 -14.17 -4.25 3.52
CA VAL A 95 -14.60 -5.42 4.32
C VAL A 95 -13.88 -6.69 3.87
N MET A 96 -13.80 -6.94 2.57
CA MET A 96 -13.09 -8.11 2.04
C MET A 96 -11.60 -8.09 2.40
N THR A 97 -10.94 -6.93 2.30
CA THR A 97 -9.52 -6.78 2.62
C THR A 97 -9.27 -7.04 4.11
N VAL A 98 -10.09 -6.45 4.99
CA VAL A 98 -10.00 -6.67 6.44
C VAL A 98 -10.23 -8.14 6.78
N MET A 99 -11.24 -8.78 6.20
CA MET A 99 -11.50 -10.21 6.41
C MET A 99 -10.35 -11.09 5.91
N ALA A 100 -9.76 -10.78 4.75
CA ALA A 100 -8.62 -11.51 4.23
C ALA A 100 -7.39 -11.40 5.14
N VAL A 101 -7.14 -10.21 5.70
CA VAL A 101 -6.04 -9.99 6.65
C VAL A 101 -6.28 -10.77 7.96
N LEU A 102 -7.50 -10.73 8.49
CA LEU A 102 -7.84 -11.50 9.69
C LEU A 102 -7.69 -13.02 9.45
N ALA A 103 -8.16 -13.50 8.30
CA ALA A 103 -7.99 -14.90 7.91
C ALA A 103 -6.50 -15.27 7.79
N TYR A 104 -5.67 -14.41 7.20
CA TYR A 104 -4.23 -14.61 7.11
C TYR A 104 -3.59 -14.75 8.49
N VAL A 105 -3.89 -13.84 9.44
CA VAL A 105 -3.33 -13.88 10.79
C VAL A 105 -3.71 -15.16 11.53
N VAL A 106 -4.95 -15.63 11.39
CA VAL A 106 -5.41 -16.87 12.02
C VAL A 106 -4.80 -18.12 11.39
N LEU A 107 -4.68 -18.15 10.06
CA LEU A 107 -4.13 -19.30 9.32
C LEU A 107 -2.61 -19.43 9.46
N LEU A 108 -1.91 -18.32 9.69
CA LEU A 108 -0.45 -18.29 9.76
C LEU A 108 0.15 -19.31 10.74
N PRO A 109 -0.27 -19.39 12.02
CA PRO A 109 0.25 -20.40 12.95
C PRO A 109 -0.24 -21.83 12.67
N LEU A 110 -1.31 -22.00 11.90
CA LEU A 110 -1.93 -23.31 11.65
C LEU A 110 -1.32 -24.04 10.45
N VAL A 111 -1.08 -23.29 9.36
CA VAL A 111 -0.74 -23.85 8.05
C VAL A 111 0.66 -23.41 7.59
N GLY A 112 1.29 -22.50 8.33
CA GLY A 112 2.62 -21.97 8.03
C GLY A 112 2.60 -20.82 7.00
N TYR A 113 3.72 -20.10 6.93
CA TYR A 113 3.86 -18.90 6.11
C TYR A 113 3.57 -19.11 4.62
N ASN A 114 4.06 -20.21 4.04
CA ASN A 114 4.02 -20.42 2.60
C ASN A 114 2.61 -20.60 2.05
N ILE A 115 1.84 -21.49 2.68
CA ILE A 115 0.47 -21.81 2.23
C ILE A 115 -0.45 -20.61 2.49
N THR A 116 -0.29 -19.98 3.65
CA THR A 116 -1.12 -18.83 4.04
C THR A 116 -0.87 -17.62 3.13
N SER A 117 0.40 -17.34 2.79
CA SER A 117 0.76 -16.28 1.84
C SER A 117 0.25 -16.56 0.43
N PHE A 118 0.36 -17.82 -0.02
CA PHE A 118 -0.17 -18.22 -1.31
C PHE A 118 -1.68 -17.96 -1.39
N LEU A 119 -2.45 -18.44 -0.40
CA LEU A 119 -3.90 -18.25 -0.34
C LEU A 119 -4.29 -16.78 -0.29
N PHE A 120 -3.57 -15.97 0.49
CA PHE A 120 -3.85 -14.56 0.63
C PHE A 120 -3.58 -13.79 -0.67
N ILE A 121 -2.42 -13.97 -1.29
CA ILE A 121 -2.06 -13.27 -2.54
C ILE A 121 -2.95 -13.76 -3.68
N PHE A 122 -3.08 -15.07 -3.86
CA PHE A 122 -3.89 -15.66 -4.92
C PHE A 122 -5.36 -15.25 -4.78
N GLY A 123 -5.92 -15.35 -3.57
CA GLY A 123 -7.29 -14.93 -3.27
C GLY A 123 -7.51 -13.44 -3.52
N SER A 124 -6.56 -12.59 -3.14
CA SER A 124 -6.61 -11.14 -3.37
C SER A 124 -6.59 -10.81 -4.86
N ILE A 125 -5.72 -11.45 -5.63
CA ILE A 125 -5.63 -11.22 -7.08
C ILE A 125 -6.88 -11.75 -7.79
N LEU A 126 -7.38 -12.93 -7.41
CA LEU A 126 -8.62 -13.48 -7.97
C LEU A 126 -9.83 -12.61 -7.68
N TYR A 127 -9.93 -12.08 -6.45
CA TYR A 127 -11.01 -11.18 -6.08
C TYR A 127 -10.96 -9.90 -6.91
N LEU A 128 -9.76 -9.34 -7.12
CA LEU A 128 -9.57 -8.12 -7.90
C LEU A 128 -9.68 -8.33 -9.42
N ARG A 129 -9.32 -9.51 -9.92
CA ARG A 129 -9.26 -9.88 -11.34
C ARG A 129 -9.84 -11.26 -11.56
N ARG A 130 -11.17 -11.33 -11.57
CA ARG A 130 -11.95 -12.58 -11.64
C ARG A 130 -11.72 -13.41 -12.92
N GLU A 131 -11.23 -12.81 -14.00
CA GLU A 131 -11.28 -13.43 -15.34
C GLU A 131 -10.05 -14.26 -15.73
N LYS A 132 -8.91 -14.14 -15.04
CA LYS A 132 -7.63 -14.73 -15.50
C LYS A 132 -6.93 -15.55 -14.42
N VAL A 133 -7.56 -16.64 -13.97
CA VAL A 133 -7.05 -17.53 -12.91
C VAL A 133 -5.61 -17.98 -13.15
N LEU A 134 -5.26 -18.41 -14.37
CA LEU A 134 -3.91 -18.83 -14.74
C LEU A 134 -2.87 -17.71 -14.61
N HIS A 135 -3.23 -16.49 -15.01
CA HIS A 135 -2.36 -15.33 -14.87
C HIS A 135 -2.21 -14.97 -13.39
N SER A 136 -3.28 -15.04 -12.60
CA SER A 136 -3.25 -14.81 -11.16
C SER A 136 -2.34 -15.82 -10.45
N LEU A 137 -2.37 -17.08 -10.89
CA LEU A 137 -1.50 -18.13 -10.35
C LEU A 137 -0.03 -17.84 -10.63
N LEU A 138 0.33 -17.53 -11.89
CA LEU A 138 1.70 -17.21 -12.28
C LEU A 138 2.24 -15.99 -11.52
N VAL A 139 1.44 -14.93 -11.40
CA VAL A 139 1.82 -13.73 -10.65
C VAL A 139 2.00 -14.06 -9.16
N THR A 140 1.14 -14.89 -8.59
CA THR A 140 1.26 -15.30 -7.17
C THR A 140 2.55 -16.06 -6.92
N ILE A 141 2.85 -17.06 -7.75
CA ILE A 141 4.08 -17.86 -7.62
C ILE A 141 5.31 -16.97 -7.77
N ALA A 142 5.34 -16.13 -8.82
CA ALA A 142 6.45 -15.22 -9.05
C ALA A 142 6.66 -14.27 -7.86
N PHE A 143 5.57 -13.68 -7.34
CA PHE A 143 5.64 -12.78 -6.19
C PHE A 143 6.12 -13.49 -4.93
N MET A 144 5.65 -14.71 -4.65
CA MET A 144 6.09 -15.50 -3.51
C MET A 144 7.59 -15.82 -3.55
N VAL A 145 8.09 -16.25 -4.72
CA VAL A 145 9.52 -16.55 -4.89
C VAL A 145 10.35 -15.28 -4.67
N ILE A 146 9.96 -14.16 -5.27
CA ILE A 146 10.66 -12.89 -5.11
C ILE A 146 10.62 -12.43 -3.63
N SER A 147 9.46 -12.49 -2.98
CA SER A 147 9.34 -12.07 -1.58
C SER A 147 10.17 -12.95 -0.66
N GLN A 148 10.15 -14.27 -0.85
CA GLN A 148 10.99 -15.18 -0.06
C GLN A 148 12.48 -14.90 -0.25
N VAL A 149 12.92 -14.71 -1.50
CA VAL A 149 14.33 -14.39 -1.76
C VAL A 149 14.73 -13.10 -1.06
N ILE A 150 13.89 -12.07 -1.15
CA ILE A 150 14.14 -10.80 -0.46
C ILE A 150 14.20 -11.01 1.06
N PHE A 151 13.23 -11.68 1.66
CA PHE A 151 13.20 -11.83 3.12
C PHE A 151 14.29 -12.74 3.69
N VAL A 152 14.61 -13.84 3.01
CA VAL A 152 15.62 -14.79 3.47
C VAL A 152 17.03 -14.27 3.19
N TYR A 153 17.31 -13.75 1.99
CA TYR A 153 18.68 -13.38 1.61
C TYR A 153 19.02 -11.93 1.94
N ILE A 154 18.07 -11.00 1.82
CA ILE A 154 18.31 -9.58 2.10
C ILE A 154 18.06 -9.30 3.58
N PHE A 155 16.89 -9.70 4.10
CA PHE A 155 16.52 -9.37 5.48
C PHE A 155 16.90 -10.44 6.53
N LYS A 156 17.41 -11.61 6.10
CA LYS A 156 17.77 -12.73 6.98
C LYS A 156 16.66 -13.13 7.97
N VAL A 157 15.40 -12.99 7.55
CA VAL A 157 14.23 -13.32 8.37
C VAL A 157 13.97 -14.81 8.32
N VAL A 158 13.81 -15.44 9.49
CA VAL A 158 13.37 -16.82 9.63
C VAL A 158 11.85 -16.84 9.71
N PHE A 159 11.20 -17.46 8.73
CA PHE A 159 9.73 -17.64 8.74
C PHE A 159 9.34 -18.90 9.51
N PRO A 160 8.23 -18.85 10.29
CA PRO A 160 7.63 -20.03 10.91
C PRO A 160 6.82 -20.88 9.92
#